data_AF-A0A0L6V2R5-F1
#
_entry.id   AF-A0A0L6V2R5-F1
#
_cell.length_a   1.000
_cell.length_b   1.000
_cell.length_c   1.000
_cell.angle_alpha   90.00
_cell.angle_beta   90.00
_cell.angle_gamma   90.00
#
_symmetry.space_group_name_H-M   'P 1'
#
loop_
_entity.id
_entity.type
_entity.pdbx_description
1 polymer ?
#
loop_
_entity_poly.entity_id
_entity_poly.type
_entity_poly.pdbx_seq_one_letter_code
_entity_poly.pdbx_strand_id
1 'polypeptide(L)'
;MSSLAHNYRKLYRSYRKTSRHPHPPVPRPINAQIRSLISSGISDHQLQSLSQYLVASHLHQELVRRYNPADDLTEPERLKATVNRVGLNMPKELDLKNPLQ
;
A
#
# COMPACT_ATOMS: atom_id res chain seq x y z
N MET A 1 -22.95 -22.38 9.09
CA MET A 1 -22.30 -22.14 7.78
C MET A 1 -22.23 -20.64 7.55
N SER A 2 -21.07 -20.07 7.25
CA SER A 2 -20.97 -18.62 6.99
C SER A 2 -21.66 -18.28 5.67
N SER A 3 -22.44 -17.19 5.66
CA SER A 3 -23.10 -16.73 4.44
C SER A 3 -22.06 -16.24 3.42
N LEU A 4 -22.30 -16.51 2.13
CA LEU A 4 -21.53 -15.99 0.99
C LEU A 4 -21.23 -14.48 1.13
N ALA A 5 -22.24 -13.72 1.56
CA ALA A 5 -22.13 -12.28 1.77
C ALA A 5 -21.21 -11.91 2.94
N HIS A 6 -21.18 -12.72 4.00
CA HIS A 6 -20.29 -12.52 5.14
C HIS A 6 -18.82 -12.70 4.71
N ASN A 7 -18.54 -13.79 3.99
CA ASN A 7 -17.21 -14.11 3.48
C ASN A 7 -16.68 -13.03 2.54
N TYR A 8 -17.54 -12.56 1.62
CA TYR A 8 -17.21 -11.44 0.74
C TYR A 8 -16.86 -10.16 1.51
N ARG A 9 -17.69 -9.78 2.48
CA ARG A 9 -17.47 -8.57 3.28
C ARG A 9 -16.18 -8.66 4.10
N LYS A 10 -15.88 -9.84 4.66
CA LYS A 10 -14.65 -10.08 5.43
C LYS A 10 -13.41 -9.87 4.55
N LEU A 11 -13.33 -10.53 3.40
CA LEU A 11 -12.20 -10.39 2.46
C LEU A 11 -12.08 -8.98 1.90
N TYR A 12 -13.20 -8.35 1.54
CA TYR A 12 -13.20 -6.98 1.03
C TYR A 12 -12.67 -5.98 2.07
N ARG A 13 -13.11 -6.12 3.34
CA ARG A 13 -12.66 -5.24 4.42
C ARG A 13 -11.18 -5.44 4.77
N SER A 14 -10.68 -6.68 4.77
CA SER A 14 -9.26 -6.94 5.01
C SER A 14 -8.40 -6.42 3.86
N TYR A 15 -8.80 -6.65 2.61
CA TYR A 15 -8.12 -6.09 1.44
C TYR A 15 -8.11 -4.56 1.48
N ARG A 16 -9.22 -3.90 1.83
CA ARG A 16 -9.27 -2.44 1.91
C ARG A 16 -8.27 -1.86 2.91
N LYS A 17 -7.92 -2.61 3.98
CA LYS A 17 -6.89 -2.19 4.93
C LYS A 17 -5.50 -2.18 4.31
N THR A 18 -5.20 -3.03 3.32
CA THR A 18 -3.89 -3.05 2.63
C THR A 18 -3.66 -1.84 1.71
N SER A 19 -4.58 -0.88 1.67
CA SER A 19 -4.39 0.36 0.92
C SER A 19 -3.48 1.31 1.68
N ARG A 20 -2.70 2.09 0.93
CA ARG A 20 -1.94 3.22 1.49
C ARG A 20 -2.80 4.47 1.71
N HIS A 21 -3.87 4.61 0.94
CA HIS A 21 -4.76 5.76 1.01
C HIS A 21 -5.80 5.60 2.13
N PRO A 22 -6.14 6.68 2.87
CA PRO A 22 -7.20 6.68 3.88
C PRO A 22 -8.59 6.38 3.26
N HIS A 23 -8.79 6.79 2.00
CA HIS A 23 -9.97 6.47 1.20
C HIS A 23 -9.54 5.76 -0.08
N PRO A 24 -9.27 4.44 -0.03
CA PRO A 24 -8.91 3.69 -1.22
C PRO A 24 -10.02 3.79 -2.27
N PRO A 25 -9.68 4.10 -3.53
CA PRO A 25 -10.64 3.95 -4.62
C PRO A 25 -11.09 2.49 -4.68
N VAL A 26 -12.38 2.27 -4.99
CA VAL A 26 -12.95 0.93 -5.05
C VAL A 26 -12.38 0.20 -6.28
N PRO A 27 -11.52 -0.82 -6.11
CA PRO A 27 -10.93 -1.49 -7.27
C PRO A 27 -11.95 -2.48 -7.84
N ARG A 28 -12.56 -2.09 -8.95
CA ARG A 28 -13.55 -2.88 -9.69
C ARG A 28 -13.05 -4.30 -10.08
N PRO A 29 -11.83 -4.50 -10.62
CA PRO A 29 -11.40 -5.85 -11.03
C PRO A 29 -11.23 -6.79 -9.84
N ILE A 30 -10.72 -6.28 -8.72
CA ILE A 30 -10.49 -7.08 -7.51
C ILE A 30 -11.81 -7.49 -6.88
N ASN A 31 -12.81 -6.59 -6.88
CA ASN A 31 -14.14 -6.93 -6.41
C ASN A 31 -14.80 -8.02 -7.26
N ALA A 32 -14.64 -7.95 -8.59
CA ALA A 32 -15.12 -8.98 -9.49
C ALA A 32 -14.42 -10.32 -9.21
N GLN A 33 -13.11 -10.31 -8.99
CA GLN A 33 -12.34 -11.51 -8.69
C GLN A 33 -12.73 -12.15 -7.36
N ILE A 34 -12.86 -11.36 -6.28
CA ILE A 34 -13.30 -11.87 -4.98
C ILE A 34 -14.71 -12.48 -5.08
N ARG A 35 -15.62 -11.85 -5.83
CA ARG A 35 -16.96 -12.41 -6.09
C ARG A 35 -16.89 -13.72 -6.86
N SER A 36 -16.09 -13.76 -7.94
CA SER A 36 -15.90 -14.96 -8.76
C SER A 36 -15.35 -16.13 -7.94
N LEU A 37 -14.34 -15.88 -7.11
CA LEU A 37 -13.76 -16.90 -6.25
C LEU A 37 -14.81 -17.43 -5.27
N ILE A 38 -15.53 -16.54 -4.59
CA ILE A 38 -16.54 -16.96 -3.62
C ILE A 38 -17.70 -17.72 -4.30
N SER A 39 -18.10 -17.31 -5.51
CA SER A 39 -19.11 -18.03 -6.29
C SER A 39 -18.63 -19.40 -6.81
N SER A 40 -17.33 -19.57 -7.04
CA SER A 40 -16.77 -20.86 -7.46
C SER A 40 -16.67 -21.89 -6.33
N GLY A 41 -17.09 -21.54 -5.11
CA GLY A 41 -17.15 -22.49 -3.99
C GLY A 41 -15.78 -22.80 -3.38
N ILE A 42 -15.03 -21.75 -3.03
CA ILE A 42 -13.75 -21.88 -2.30
C ILE A 42 -13.94 -22.71 -1.02
N SER A 43 -12.98 -23.60 -0.71
CA SER A 43 -12.97 -24.30 0.57
C SER A 43 -12.67 -23.35 1.75
N ASP A 44 -13.15 -23.70 2.94
CA ASP A 44 -12.93 -22.87 4.15
C ASP A 44 -11.45 -22.67 4.46
N HIS A 45 -10.60 -23.69 4.20
CA HIS A 45 -9.16 -23.59 4.36
C HIS A 45 -8.56 -22.52 3.45
N GLN A 46 -8.90 -22.55 2.15
CA GLN A 46 -8.40 -21.57 1.18
C GLN A 46 -8.86 -20.15 1.54
N LEU A 47 -10.10 -19.97 2.00
CA LEU A 47 -10.60 -18.69 2.48
C LEU A 47 -9.79 -18.18 3.68
N GLN A 48 -9.46 -19.07 4.62
CA GLN A 48 -8.64 -18.74 5.78
C GLN A 48 -7.21 -18.36 5.36
N SER A 49 -6.59 -19.10 4.45
CA SER A 49 -5.26 -18.77 3.90
C SER A 49 -5.25 -17.40 3.23
N LEU A 50 -6.27 -17.09 2.42
CA LEU A 50 -6.43 -15.80 1.76
C LEU A 50 -6.58 -14.66 2.78
N SER A 51 -7.40 -14.87 3.80
CA SER A 51 -7.56 -13.91 4.90
C SER A 51 -6.24 -13.66 5.63
N GLN A 52 -5.47 -14.72 5.92
CA GLN A 52 -4.18 -14.63 6.59
C GLN A 52 -3.17 -13.85 5.74
N TYR A 53 -3.10 -14.13 4.43
CA TYR A 53 -2.24 -13.43 3.49
C TYR A 53 -2.53 -11.92 3.45
N LEU A 54 -3.80 -11.52 3.41
CA LEU A 54 -4.19 -10.10 3.40
C LEU A 54 -3.78 -9.39 4.70
N VAL A 55 -3.91 -10.06 5.85
CA VAL A 55 -3.45 -9.52 7.14
C VAL A 55 -1.93 -9.38 7.18
N ALA A 56 -1.20 -10.39 6.72
CA ALA A 56 0.26 -10.35 6.64
C ALA A 56 0.76 -9.27 5.67
N SER A 57 0.08 -9.10 4.53
CA SER A 57 0.39 -8.06 3.54
C SER A 57 0.21 -6.65 4.12
N HIS A 58 -0.87 -6.43 4.89
CA HIS A 58 -1.10 -5.18 5.59
C HIS A 58 0.02 -4.90 6.60
N LEU A 59 0.32 -5.88 7.47
CA LEU A 59 1.38 -5.73 8.47
C LEU A 59 2.75 -5.45 7.83
N HIS A 60 3.08 -6.17 6.76
CA HIS A 60 4.31 -5.95 6.01
C HIS A 60 4.41 -4.52 5.49
N GLN A 61 3.34 -4.00 4.86
CA GLN A 61 3.34 -2.60 4.40
C GLN A 61 3.50 -1.61 5.55
N GLU A 62 2.89 -1.88 6.70
CA GLU A 62 3.01 -1.02 7.88
C GLU A 62 4.44 -1.01 8.45
N LEU A 63 5.10 -2.17 8.48
CA LEU A 63 6.50 -2.30 8.90
C LEU A 63 7.43 -1.56 7.93
N VAL A 64 7.23 -1.73 6.61
CA VAL A 64 8.00 -1.01 5.59
C VAL A 64 7.87 0.50 5.80
N ARG A 65 6.67 1.04 6.03
CA ARG A 65 6.49 2.47 6.26
C ARG A 65 7.16 2.98 7.53
N ARG A 66 7.14 2.19 8.61
CA ARG A 66 7.73 2.58 9.90
C ARG A 66 9.25 2.57 9.87
N TYR A 67 9.85 1.57 9.24
CA TYR A 67 11.29 1.35 9.30
C TYR A 67 12.03 1.84 8.05
N ASN A 68 11.33 2.02 6.92
CA ASN A 68 11.86 2.58 5.68
C ASN A 68 10.96 3.72 5.15
N PRO A 69 10.90 4.87 5.83
CA PRO A 69 10.08 6.00 5.40
C PRO A 69 10.56 6.63 4.08
N ALA A 70 11.79 6.32 3.64
CA ALA A 70 12.37 6.83 2.40
C ALA A 70 12.15 5.89 1.20
N ASP A 71 11.33 4.85 1.32
CA ASP A 71 11.08 3.87 0.26
C ASP A 71 10.30 4.46 -0.92
N ASP A 72 9.37 5.38 -0.64
CA ASP A 72 8.53 6.03 -1.66
C ASP A 72 9.20 7.29 -2.27
N LEU A 73 10.36 7.71 -1.76
CA LEU A 73 11.04 8.91 -2.20
C LEU A 73 11.94 8.61 -3.40
N THR A 74 11.86 9.46 -4.42
CA THR A 74 12.86 9.47 -5.51
C THR A 74 14.23 9.86 -4.96
N GLU A 75 15.30 9.47 -5.64
CA GLU A 75 16.68 9.79 -5.22
C GLU A 75 16.91 11.28 -4.84
N PRO A 76 16.45 12.28 -5.63
CA PRO A 76 16.59 13.68 -5.24
C PRO A 76 15.80 14.04 -3.96
N GLU A 77 14.62 13.45 -3.76
CA GLU A 77 13.82 13.66 -2.56
C GLU A 77 14.45 13.00 -1.32
N ARG A 78 15.10 11.85 -1.49
CA ARG A 78 15.88 11.17 -0.43
C ARG A 78 17.06 12.02 0.00
N LEU A 79 17.82 12.57 -0.94
CA LEU A 79 18.92 13.50 -0.67
C LEU A 79 18.39 14.73 0.09
N LYS A 80 17.29 15.31 -0.37
CA LYS A 80 16.65 16.46 0.30
C LYS A 80 16.21 16.13 1.72
N ALA A 81 15.54 15.00 1.94
CA ALA A 81 15.14 14.57 3.28
C ALA A 81 16.35 14.35 4.21
N THR A 82 17.44 13.82 3.65
CA THR A 82 18.69 13.58 4.39
C THR A 82 19.38 14.88 4.78
N VAL A 83 19.45 15.84 3.86
CA VAL A 83 20.03 17.17 4.07
C VAL A 83 19.21 17.97 5.10
N ASN A 84 17.87 17.93 5.01
CA ASN A 84 16.99 18.53 6.01
C ASN A 84 17.15 17.89 7.40
N ARG A 85 17.39 16.58 7.48
CA ARG A 85 17.61 15.85 8.75
C ARG A 85 18.83 16.35 9.52
N VAL A 86 19.84 16.85 8.81
CA VAL A 86 21.06 17.41 9.42
C VAL A 86 20.99 18.94 9.58
N GLY A 87 19.83 19.56 9.33
CA GLY A 87 19.66 21.01 9.43
C GLY A 87 20.33 21.80 8.31
N LEU A 88 20.70 21.14 7.21
CA LEU A 88 21.24 21.78 6.01
C LEU A 88 20.12 21.95 4.97
N ASN A 89 20.32 22.89 4.04
CA ASN A 89 19.44 23.06 2.88
C ASN A 89 20.07 22.38 1.66
N MET A 90 19.24 21.79 0.78
CA MET A 90 19.75 21.28 -0.50
C MET A 90 20.36 22.43 -1.31
N PRO A 91 21.51 22.20 -1.98
CA PRO A 91 22.05 23.18 -2.90
C PRO A 91 21.01 23.50 -3.98
N LYS A 92 20.93 24.77 -4.37
CA LYS A 92 20.10 25.17 -5.50
C LYS A 92 20.60 24.43 -6.74
N GLU A 93 19.68 23.87 -7.51
CA GLU A 93 20.04 23.35 -8.83
C GLU A 93 20.66 24.49 -9.64
N LEU A 94 21.76 24.16 -10.33
CA LEU A 94 22.47 25.11 -11.17
C LEU A 94 21.53 25.51 -12.31
N ASP A 95 21.07 26.75 -12.31
CA ASP A 95 20.25 27.25 -13.42
C ASP A 95 21.17 27.46 -14.63
N LEU A 96 21.18 26.48 -15.53
CA LEU A 96 22.00 26.50 -16.75
C LEU A 96 21.68 27.71 -17.66
N LYS A 97 20.56 28.40 -17.43
CA LYS A 97 20.19 29.62 -18.15
C LYS A 97 20.80 30.88 -17.55
N ASN A 98 21.12 30.89 -16.25
CA ASN A 98 21.70 32.02 -15.53
C ASN A 98 22.74 31.52 -14.51
N PRO A 99 23.98 31.24 -14.95
CA PRO A 99 24.99 30.58 -14.11
C PRO A 99 25.61 31.45 -12.99
N LEU A 100 25.25 32.74 -12.84
CA LEU A 100 25.96 33.72 -12.01
C LEU A 100 25.07 34.59 -11.10
N GLN A 101 23.85 34.17 -10.76
CA GLN A 101 23.01 34.87 -9.76
C GLN A 101 22.98 34.19 -8.40
#